data_AF-H7EKL2-F1
#
_entry.id   AF-H7EKL2-F1
#
_cell.length_a   1.000
_cell.length_b   1.000
_cell.length_c   1.000
_cell.angle_alpha   90.00
_cell.angle_beta   90.00
_cell.angle_gamma   90.00
#
_symmetry.space_group_name_H-M   'P 1'
#
loop_
_entity.id
_entity.type
_entity.pdbx_description
1 polymer ?
#
loop_
_entity_poly.entity_id
_entity_poly.type
_entity_poly.pdbx_seq_one_letter_code
_entity_poly.pdbx_strand_id
1 'polypeptide(L)' 'MTRNDFRAELKRIFTGYKHMTSRIESELQKLGISVSRKRNHAILQVPNGSGYRSVSVSVSGSDKRAGLNVVTEICRAMS' A
#
# COMPACT_ATOMS: atom_id res chain seq x y z
N MET A 1 -8.06 2.66 -14.76
CA MET A 1 -7.00 1.69 -14.39
C MET A 1 -7.67 0.36 -14.09
N THR A 2 -7.23 -0.74 -14.71
CA THR A 2 -7.79 -2.06 -14.40
C THR A 2 -7.23 -2.58 -13.07
N ARG A 3 -7.90 -3.57 -12.47
CA ARG A 3 -7.42 -4.22 -11.23
C ARG A 3 -6.02 -4.83 -11.39
N ASN A 4 -5.71 -5.35 -12.57
CA ASN A 4 -4.42 -5.96 -12.86
C ASN A 4 -3.30 -4.90 -12.96
N ASP A 5 -3.58 -3.76 -13.60
CA ASP A 5 -2.63 -2.65 -13.69
C ASP A 5 -2.32 -2.07 -12.30
N PHE A 6 -3.35 -1.89 -11.47
CA PHE A 6 -3.19 -1.41 -10.10
C PHE A 6 -2.31 -2.35 -9.26
N ARG A 7 -2.56 -3.66 -9.35
CA ARG A 7 -1.75 -4.66 -8.65
C ARG A 7 -0.30 -4.66 -9.15
N ALA A 8 -0.07 -4.50 -10.45
CA ALA A 8 1.26 -4.40 -11.02
C ALA A 8 2.01 -3.18 -10.49
N GLU A 9 1.33 -2.03 -10.42
CA GLU A 9 1.94 -0.82 -9.87
C GLU A 9 2.26 -0.91 -8.38
N LEU A 10 1.34 -1.46 -7.58
CA LEU A 10 1.62 -1.72 -6.17
C LEU A 10 2.84 -2.65 -6.00
N LYS A 11 2.98 -3.69 -6.82
CA LYS A 11 4.18 -4.54 -6.80
C LYS A 11 5.44 -3.74 -7.12
N ARG A 12 5.41 -2.84 -8.11
CA ARG A 12 6.55 -1.97 -8.44
C ARG A 12 6.93 -1.08 -7.26
N ILE A 13 5.94 -0.44 -6.62
CA ILE A 13 6.14 0.46 -5.47
C ILE A 13 6.74 -0.28 -4.27
N PHE A 14 6.23 -1.47 -3.95
CA PHE A 14 6.68 -2.26 -2.81
C PHE A 14 7.81 -3.25 -3.14
N THR A 15 8.40 -3.17 -4.35
CA THR A 15 9.57 -3.98 -4.70
C THR A 15 10.75 -3.57 -3.82
N GLY A 16 11.35 -4.54 -3.11
CA GLY A 16 12.44 -4.25 -2.18
C GLY A 16 12.03 -3.48 -0.93
N TYR A 17 10.73 -3.49 -0.58
CA TYR A 17 10.21 -2.79 0.59
C TYR A 17 10.95 -3.17 1.88
N LYS A 18 11.63 -2.18 2.47
CA LYS A 18 12.24 -2.26 3.80
C LYS A 18 11.57 -1.30 4.78
N HIS A 19 11.22 -0.10 4.30
CA HIS A 19 10.55 0.93 5.08
C HIS A 19 9.53 1.66 4.22
N MET A 20 8.46 2.14 4.85
CA MET A 20 7.57 3.15 4.31
C MET A 20 8.38 4.45 4.18
N THR A 21 8.82 4.77 2.97
CA THR A 21 9.56 6.01 2.68
C THR A 21 8.60 7.07 2.17
N SER A 22 8.99 8.34 2.23
CA SER A 22 8.21 9.43 1.61
C SER A 22 7.96 9.19 0.12
N ARG A 23 8.93 8.58 -0.59
CA ARG A 23 8.76 8.17 -2.00
C ARG A 23 7.60 7.19 -2.17
N ILE A 24 7.52 6.16 -1.32
CA ILE A 24 6.41 5.19 -1.38
C ILE A 24 5.09 5.89 -1.09
N GLU A 25 5.04 6.77 -0.10
CA GLU A 25 3.84 7.54 0.22
C GLU A 25 3.37 8.40 -0.95
N SER A 26 4.29 9.10 -1.63
CA SER A 26 3.95 9.89 -2.82
C SER A 26 3.47 9.02 -3.99
N GLU A 27 4.08 7.86 -4.22
CA GLU A 27 3.61 6.93 -5.27
C GLU A 27 2.23 6.34 -4.94
N LEU A 28 1.96 6.05 -3.66
CA LEU A 28 0.63 5.61 -3.20
C LEU A 28 -0.42 6.72 -3.38
N GLN A 29 -0.08 7.97 -3.07
CA GLN A 29 -0.97 9.11 -3.29
C GLN A 29 -1.32 9.30 -4.77
N LYS A 30 -0.37 9.08 -5.69
CA LYS A 30 -0.65 9.10 -7.14
C LYS A 30 -1.64 8.00 -7.56
N LEU A 31 -1.72 6.91 -6.81
CA LEU A 31 -2.70 5.84 -7.00
C LEU A 31 -4.03 6.11 -6.27
N GLY A 32 -4.20 7.28 -5.65
CA GLY A 32 -5.40 7.63 -4.86
C GLY A 32 -5.43 7.02 -3.46
N ILE A 33 -4.30 6.48 -2.97
CA ILE A 33 -4.17 5.93 -1.62
C ILE A 33 -3.56 6.99 -0.70
N SER A 34 -4.34 7.45 0.28
CA SER A 34 -3.83 8.35 1.30
C SER A 34 -3.11 7.58 2.40
N VAL A 35 -1.96 8.09 2.85
CA VAL A 35 -1.15 7.45 3.91
C VAL A 35 -1.15 8.33 5.16
N SER A 36 -1.54 7.76 6.30
CA SER A 36 -1.39 8.39 7.62
C SER A 36 -0.39 7.60 8.45
N ARG A 37 0.77 8.22 8.73
CA ARG A 37 1.84 7.56 9.47
C ARG A 37 1.58 7.64 10.98
N LYS A 38 1.71 6.50 11.66
CA LYS A 38 1.81 6.36 13.12
C LYS A 38 3.22 5.87 13.47
N ARG A 39 3.51 5.67 14.75
CA ARG A 39 4.86 5.34 15.24
C ARG A 39 5.48 4.13 14.50
N ASN A 40 4.80 2.98 14.53
CA ASN A 40 5.30 1.73 13.94
C ASN A 40 4.46 1.22 12.76
N HIS A 41 3.31 1.85 12.51
CA HIS A 41 2.36 1.45 11.48
C HIS A 41 1.94 2.66 10.64
N ALA A 42 1.57 2.41 9.40
CA ALA A 42 0.92 3.37 8.52
C ALA A 42 -0.50 2.89 8.23
N ILE A 43 -1.45 3.81 8.26
CA ILE A 43 -2.84 3.56 7.87
C ILE A 43 -2.99 4.04 6.43
N LEU A 44 -3.36 3.13 5.54
CA LEU A 44 -3.64 3.38 4.13
C LEU A 44 -5.15 3.49 3.92
N GLN A 45 -5.61 4.57 3.31
CA GLN A 45 -7.00 4.69 2.85
C GLN A 45 -7.07 4.25 1.40
N VAL A 46 -7.58 3.04 1.16
CA VAL A 46 -7.60 2.39 -0.15
C VAL A 46 -8.99 2.55 -0.78
N PRO A 47 -9.12 3.08 -2.01
CA PRO A 47 -10.40 3.17 -2.70
C PRO A 47 -11.04 1.78 -2.90
N ASN A 48 -12.36 1.64 -2.68
CA ASN A 48 -13.07 0.35 -2.82
C ASN A 48 -14.39 0.43 -3.63
N GLY A 49 -14.47 1.33 -4.61
CA GLY A 49 -15.64 1.50 -5.49
C GLY A 49 -16.83 2.24 -4.85
N SER A 50 -17.06 2.09 -3.55
CA SER A 50 -18.11 2.80 -2.79
C SER A 50 -17.58 3.82 -1.78
N GLY A 51 -16.26 3.90 -1.61
CA GLY A 51 -15.59 4.78 -0.67
C GLY A 51 -14.14 4.39 -0.47
N TYR A 52 -13.72 4.31 0.80
CA TYR A 52 -12.36 3.91 1.18
C TYR A 52 -12.41 2.84 2.28
N ARG A 53 -11.44 1.91 2.24
CA ARG A 53 -11.14 1.00 3.35
C ARG A 53 -9.78 1.33 3.95
N SER A 54 -9.73 1.28 5.27
CA SER A 54 -8.48 1.45 6.03
C SER A 54 -7.71 0.14 6.07
N VAL A 55 -6.43 0.17 5.69
CA VAL A 55 -5.49 -0.95 5.81
C VAL A 55 -4.32 -0.52 6.69
N SER A 56 -4.08 -1.24 7.78
CA SER A 56 -2.92 -1.00 8.64
C SER A 56 -1.73 -1.82 8.16
N VAL A 57 -0.60 -1.18 7.92
CA VAL A 57 0.64 -1.84 7.48
C VAL A 57 1.81 -1.41 8.37
N SER A 58 2.76 -2.31 8.61
CA SER A 58 3.98 -1.94 9.34
C SER A 58 4.83 -0.96 8.54
N VAL A 59 5.38 0.05 9.21
CA VAL A 59 6.30 1.05 8.61
C VAL A 59 7.62 0.40 8.20
N SER A 60 7.98 -0.74 8.78
CA SER A 60 9.14 -1.54 8.38
C SER A 60 8.70 -2.94 7.91
N GLY A 61 9.41 -3.45 6.91
CA GLY A 61 9.32 -4.83 6.47
C GLY A 61 10.38 -5.66 7.21
N SER A 62 9.97 -6.72 7.90
CA SER A 62 10.85 -7.67 8.58
C SER A 62 11.55 -8.64 7.64
N ASP A 63 10.98 -8.88 6.47
CA ASP A 63 11.40 -9.94 5.55
C ASP A 63 11.16 -9.57 4.08
N LYS A 64 11.77 -10.35 3.18
CA LYS A 64 11.72 -10.14 1.72
C LYS A 64 10.29 -10.19 1.14
N ARG A 65 9.31 -10.71 1.89
CA ARG A 65 7.91 -10.86 1.47
C ARG A 65 7.00 -9.78 2.04
N ALA A 66 7.48 -8.96 2.98
CA ALA A 66 6.70 -7.91 3.62
C ALA A 66 6.00 -6.98 2.60
N GLY A 67 6.73 -6.56 1.55
CA GLY A 67 6.13 -5.78 0.46
C GLY A 67 5.00 -6.50 -0.28
N LEU A 68 5.15 -7.79 -0.56
CA LEU A 68 4.12 -8.60 -1.23
C LEU A 68 2.89 -8.81 -0.35
N ASN A 69 3.08 -8.94 0.97
CA ASN A 69 1.97 -9.03 1.92
C ASN A 69 1.17 -7.73 1.94
N VAL A 70 1.85 -6.58 1.99
CA VAL A 70 1.20 -5.26 1.90
C VAL A 70 0.40 -5.11 0.61
N VAL A 71 0.98 -5.48 -0.54
CA VAL A 71 0.26 -5.45 -1.83
C VAL A 71 -1.00 -6.31 -1.78
N THR A 72 -0.92 -7.49 -1.18
CA THR A 72 -2.04 -8.42 -1.06
C THR A 72 -3.17 -7.83 -0.21
N GLU A 73 -2.82 -7.23 0.92
CA GLU A 73 -3.79 -6.56 1.81
C GLU A 73 -4.49 -5.38 1.13
N ILE A 74 -3.74 -4.53 0.41
CA ILE A 74 -4.31 -3.42 -0.36
C ILE A 74 -5.27 -3.95 -1.45
N CYS A 75 -4.87 -5.00 -2.17
CA CYS A 75 -5.71 -5.61 -3.21
C CYS A 75 -6.97 -6.28 -2.66
N ARG A 76 -6.94 -6.80 -1.43
CA ARG A 76 -8.12 -7.31 -0.71
C ARG A 76 -9.04 -6.18 -0.30
N ALA A 77 -8.49 -5.08 0.20
CA ALA A 77 -9.27 -3.92 0.61
C ALA A 77 -10.02 -3.24 -0.54
N MET A 78 -9.49 -3.33 -1.76
CA MET A 78 -10.13 -2.84 -2.98
C MET A 78 -11.33 -3.69 -3.45
N SER A 79 -11.49 -4.92 -2.93
CA SER A 79 -12.56 -5.86 -3.33
C SER A 79 -13.88 -5.63 -2.62
#